data_AF-A0A2K0W146-F1
#
_entry.id   AF-A0A2K0W146-F1
#
_cell.length_a   1.000
_cell.length_b   1.000
_cell.length_c   1.000
_cell.angle_alpha   90.00
_cell.angle_beta   90.00
_cell.angle_gamma   90.00
#
_symmetry.space_group_name_H-M   'P 1'
#
loop_
_entity.id
_entity.type
_entity.pdbx_description
1 polymer ?
#
loop_
_entity_poly.entity_id
_entity_poly.type
_entity_poly.pdbx_seq_one_letter_code
_entity_poly.pdbx_strand_id
1 'polypeptide(L)'
;MSGTGMSRSNPRENINMATTWLDISSLYGSSTEVAHGLRSKVDGKLLTLEVQSPGTRAKASYLPFNTMGVPTNTRPGVDPEDLFAGGDPRTNEDWLLLGIHTLLLREHNRLCDILRKQKPTWDNEQLYQTVRLVMSAKHALIANAYQMAYWTEDMPWPRDDGFPLYRQMFGENALEINPANTYPWPLVTKNGKPMTVSAEMAFVYRFHEFTIPSFPIKDQNNETLWEQNLFDTSFNSTGFLDVGLERILAGALSSDIPNFKSGVESFRSAGLYRGRPFDIVVSSIVHEREQGLPTFNQYFRTYNAQDPEVFIPIRDTWDKFSTDPEVVQNLKKLYKHPDDVDLVVGCQLDEEYFPGTTVPKSALIISLFSLFGMGNSDRFSISFAMTRCLLVDRPWDCHPSNALEDLIWERKDVPGFPNFRFYSDFWVKELDLPAHGANLLWRMITENSEINCVQRSPLFPPYNDTNPILCSREAGTVSSLAILFNFFQIALSLLKRGPYSFIATVIITVGSGILAIMHYGGRKSPVRRKARPEALSCP
;
A
#
# COMPACT_ATOMS: atom_id res chain seq x y z
N MET A 1 17.43 -21.58 3.06
CA MET A 1 16.46 -22.48 2.41
C MET A 1 17.05 -23.87 2.36
N SER A 2 16.28 -24.92 2.68
CA SER A 2 16.77 -26.31 2.63
C SER A 2 17.34 -26.63 1.23
N GLY A 3 18.52 -27.24 1.17
CA GLY A 3 19.19 -27.58 -0.10
C GLY A 3 20.07 -26.48 -0.70
N THR A 4 20.26 -25.34 -0.02
CA THR A 4 21.17 -24.25 -0.42
C THR A 4 22.34 -24.13 0.57
N GLY A 5 23.41 -23.42 0.21
CA GLY A 5 24.57 -23.19 1.09
C GLY A 5 25.48 -24.40 1.27
N MET A 6 25.54 -25.29 0.27
CA MET A 6 26.34 -26.52 0.31
C MET A 6 27.63 -26.46 -0.51
N SER A 7 27.79 -25.45 -1.38
CA SER A 7 29.00 -25.27 -2.20
C SER A 7 29.13 -23.82 -2.70
N ARG A 8 30.25 -23.45 -3.33
CA ARG A 8 30.41 -22.14 -3.98
C ARG A 8 29.45 -21.95 -5.17
N SER A 9 29.07 -23.02 -5.85
CA SER A 9 28.10 -23.00 -6.95
C SER A 9 26.63 -23.08 -6.47
N ASN A 10 26.41 -23.28 -5.17
CA ASN A 10 25.11 -23.32 -4.52
C ASN A 10 25.19 -22.56 -3.18
N PRO A 11 25.30 -21.21 -3.23
CA PRO A 11 25.39 -20.37 -2.05
C PRO A 11 24.13 -20.50 -1.18
N ARG A 12 24.20 -19.99 0.05
CA ARG A 12 23.06 -20.01 0.98
C ARG A 12 22.01 -19.03 0.49
N GLU A 13 20.77 -19.48 0.37
CA GLU A 13 19.61 -18.63 0.10
C GLU A 13 18.79 -18.42 1.38
N ASN A 14 18.34 -17.20 1.62
CA ASN A 14 17.52 -16.87 2.79
C ASN A 14 16.03 -17.03 2.50
N ILE A 15 15.24 -17.27 3.54
CA ILE A 15 13.80 -17.51 3.40
C ILE A 15 13.06 -16.21 3.72
N ASN A 16 12.17 -15.77 2.82
CA ASN A 16 11.13 -14.82 3.17
C ASN A 16 10.05 -15.56 3.96
N MET A 17 9.85 -15.16 5.22
CA MET A 17 8.87 -15.79 6.11
C MET A 17 7.44 -15.27 5.88
N ALA A 18 7.29 -14.19 5.11
CA ALA A 18 6.01 -13.64 4.69
C ALA A 18 5.69 -14.00 3.23
N THR A 19 4.43 -13.82 2.83
CA THR A 19 4.10 -13.78 1.41
C THR A 19 4.84 -12.63 0.74
N THR A 20 5.30 -12.82 -0.50
CA THR A 20 6.01 -11.75 -1.20
C THR A 20 5.08 -10.61 -1.62
N TRP A 21 3.76 -10.83 -1.69
CA TRP A 21 2.79 -9.93 -2.33
C TRP A 21 2.28 -8.82 -1.39
N LEU A 22 1.70 -7.77 -1.95
CA LEU A 22 0.99 -6.72 -1.21
C LEU A 22 -0.44 -7.17 -0.83
N ASP A 23 -0.54 -8.29 -0.13
CA ASP A 23 -1.80 -9.01 0.18
C ASP A 23 -2.27 -8.86 1.65
N ILE A 24 -1.63 -7.95 2.39
CA ILE A 24 -1.87 -7.73 3.83
C ILE A 24 -1.78 -9.04 4.63
N SER A 25 -0.84 -9.93 4.27
CA SER A 25 -0.49 -11.09 5.11
C SER A 25 -0.06 -10.68 6.52
N SER A 26 0.30 -9.42 6.74
CA SER A 26 0.54 -8.86 8.07
C SER A 26 -0.70 -8.84 8.97
N LEU A 27 -1.91 -8.71 8.40
CA LEU A 27 -3.18 -8.86 9.13
C LEU A 27 -3.68 -10.30 9.08
N TYR A 28 -3.67 -10.93 7.90
CA TYR A 28 -4.33 -12.22 7.67
C TYR A 28 -3.46 -13.44 7.98
N GLY A 29 -2.16 -13.28 8.14
CA GLY A 29 -1.22 -14.39 8.26
C GLY A 29 -0.64 -14.84 6.92
N SER A 30 0.58 -15.37 6.99
CA SER A 30 1.27 -16.00 5.85
C SER A 30 1.09 -17.52 5.80
N SER A 31 0.29 -18.11 6.71
CA SER A 31 -0.07 -19.52 6.70
C SER A 31 -1.59 -19.69 6.89
N THR A 32 -2.11 -20.84 6.43
CA THR A 32 -3.52 -21.19 6.57
C THR A 32 -3.97 -21.31 8.02
N GLU A 33 -3.08 -21.78 8.89
CA GLU A 33 -3.35 -21.99 10.32
C GLU A 33 -3.51 -20.66 11.03
N VAL A 34 -2.59 -19.70 10.79
CA VAL A 34 -2.68 -18.34 11.34
C VAL A 34 -3.93 -17.64 10.82
N ALA A 35 -4.17 -17.70 9.51
CA ALA A 35 -5.35 -17.10 8.90
C ALA A 35 -6.66 -17.64 9.45
N HIS A 36 -6.73 -18.95 9.72
CA HIS A 36 -7.91 -19.56 10.31
C HIS A 36 -8.07 -19.24 11.80
N GLY A 37 -6.95 -19.15 12.55
CA GLY A 37 -6.95 -18.80 13.97
C GLY A 37 -7.49 -17.39 14.25
N LEU A 38 -7.22 -16.44 13.37
CA LEU A 38 -7.63 -15.03 13.51
C LEU A 38 -9.10 -14.76 13.15
N ARG A 39 -9.85 -15.75 12.64
CA ARG A 39 -11.23 -15.59 12.15
C ARG A 39 -12.26 -15.83 13.25
N SER A 40 -13.31 -15.01 13.28
CA SER A 40 -14.47 -15.23 14.17
C SER A 40 -15.33 -16.41 13.70
N LYS A 41 -15.24 -16.73 12.40
CA LYS A 41 -16.07 -17.72 11.69
C LYS A 41 -17.56 -17.36 11.66
N VAL A 42 -17.88 -16.09 11.93
CA VAL A 42 -19.23 -15.53 11.87
C VAL A 42 -19.23 -14.34 10.92
N ASP A 43 -20.15 -14.36 9.95
CA ASP A 43 -20.36 -13.29 8.95
C ASP A 43 -19.08 -12.84 8.21
N GLY A 44 -18.12 -13.75 8.04
CA GLY A 44 -16.85 -13.51 7.36
C GLY A 44 -15.84 -12.71 8.18
N LYS A 45 -16.10 -12.40 9.44
CA LYS A 45 -15.31 -11.45 10.25
C LYS A 45 -14.03 -12.04 10.84
N LEU A 46 -13.10 -11.14 11.16
CA LEU A 46 -11.97 -11.40 12.04
C LEU A 46 -12.39 -11.28 13.51
N LEU A 47 -11.67 -11.96 14.41
CA LEU A 47 -11.87 -11.86 15.85
C LEU A 47 -11.52 -10.44 16.33
N THR A 48 -12.28 -9.95 17.31
CA THR A 48 -12.07 -8.65 17.93
C THR A 48 -12.19 -8.75 19.45
N LEU A 49 -11.55 -7.83 20.14
CA LEU A 49 -11.82 -7.49 21.53
C LEU A 49 -12.56 -6.15 21.56
N GLU A 50 -13.73 -6.10 22.19
CA GLU A 50 -14.52 -4.86 22.31
C GLU A 50 -14.20 -4.16 23.63
N VAL A 51 -13.59 -2.97 23.54
CA VAL A 51 -13.13 -2.19 24.71
C VAL A 51 -13.75 -0.79 24.68
N GLN A 52 -14.21 -0.30 25.84
CA GLN A 52 -14.55 1.10 26.01
C GLN A 52 -13.28 1.88 26.40
N SER A 53 -12.53 2.36 25.41
CA SER A 53 -11.29 3.09 25.67
C SER A 53 -11.55 4.51 26.21
N PRO A 54 -10.64 5.09 27.00
CA PRO A 54 -10.81 6.45 27.50
C PRO A 54 -10.98 7.48 26.38
N GLY A 55 -11.97 8.36 26.52
CA GLY A 55 -12.24 9.43 25.55
C GLY A 55 -13.07 9.03 24.33
N THR A 56 -13.48 7.76 24.21
CA THR A 56 -14.38 7.29 23.14
C THR A 56 -15.85 7.33 23.56
N ARG A 57 -16.77 7.52 22.60
CA ARG A 57 -18.23 7.60 22.87
C ARG A 57 -18.90 6.23 23.01
N ALA A 58 -18.29 5.20 22.41
CA ALA A 58 -18.80 3.84 22.38
C ALA A 58 -17.66 2.84 22.47
N LYS A 59 -17.99 1.57 22.65
CA LYS A 59 -17.00 0.49 22.58
C LYS A 59 -16.38 0.47 21.19
N ALA A 60 -15.09 0.23 21.15
CA ALA A 60 -14.31 0.15 19.93
C ALA A 60 -13.65 -1.23 19.83
N SER A 61 -13.56 -1.72 18.59
CA SER A 61 -12.95 -3.01 18.29
C SER A 61 -11.43 -2.89 18.25
N TYR A 62 -10.75 -3.83 18.90
CA TYR A 62 -9.30 -4.01 18.91
C TYR A 62 -8.93 -5.42 18.46
N LEU A 63 -7.65 -5.64 18.16
CA LEU A 63 -7.12 -7.00 18.01
C LEU A 63 -7.38 -7.80 19.30
N PRO A 64 -7.66 -9.11 19.21
CA PRO A 64 -7.83 -9.95 20.38
C PRO A 64 -6.46 -10.30 21.00
N PHE A 65 -6.42 -10.54 22.31
CA PHE A 65 -5.24 -11.15 22.94
C PHE A 65 -4.95 -12.54 22.37
N ASN A 66 -3.67 -12.94 22.36
CA ASN A 66 -3.17 -14.13 21.70
C ASN A 66 -3.44 -15.45 22.45
N THR A 67 -4.68 -15.61 22.91
CA THR A 67 -5.20 -16.86 23.51
C THR A 67 -5.28 -18.03 22.52
N MET A 68 -5.08 -17.75 21.23
CA MET A 68 -5.08 -18.72 20.13
C MET A 68 -3.69 -19.25 19.77
N GLY A 69 -2.62 -18.69 20.35
CA GLY A 69 -1.25 -19.17 20.15
C GLY A 69 -0.71 -18.95 18.74
N VAL A 70 -1.08 -17.87 18.04
CA VAL A 70 -0.42 -17.50 16.78
C VAL A 70 1.03 -17.07 17.04
N PRO A 71 1.97 -17.32 16.12
CA PRO A 71 3.37 -16.93 16.30
C PRO A 71 3.49 -15.44 16.58
N THR A 72 4.07 -15.09 17.73
CA THR A 72 4.21 -13.70 18.19
C THR A 72 5.58 -13.52 18.82
N ASN A 73 6.32 -12.50 18.36
CA ASN A 73 7.55 -12.08 19.01
C ASN A 73 7.20 -11.46 20.37
N THR A 74 8.09 -11.65 21.34
CA THR A 74 7.98 -11.03 22.66
C THR A 74 9.35 -10.56 23.16
N ARG A 75 9.35 -9.91 24.32
CA ARG A 75 10.54 -9.53 25.08
C ARG A 75 10.58 -10.25 26.44
N PRO A 76 11.74 -10.33 27.12
CA PRO A 76 11.83 -10.96 28.44
C PRO A 76 10.81 -10.37 29.42
N GLY A 77 10.09 -11.26 30.13
CA GLY A 77 9.10 -10.86 31.14
C GLY A 77 7.71 -10.50 30.60
N VAL A 78 7.47 -10.64 29.29
CA VAL A 78 6.15 -10.45 28.68
C VAL A 78 5.68 -11.77 28.06
N ASP A 79 4.55 -12.29 28.51
CA ASP A 79 3.96 -13.49 27.94
C ASP A 79 3.36 -13.18 26.56
N PRO A 80 3.62 -13.99 25.52
CA PRO A 80 2.94 -13.84 24.24
C PRO A 80 1.41 -13.83 24.32
N GLU A 81 0.78 -14.47 25.32
CA GLU A 81 -0.68 -14.44 25.51
C GLU A 81 -1.20 -13.07 25.96
N ASP A 82 -0.37 -12.26 26.62
CA ASP A 82 -0.67 -10.88 27.03
C ASP A 82 -0.52 -9.87 25.88
N LEU A 83 -0.11 -10.34 24.70
CA LEU A 83 0.03 -9.54 23.48
C LEU A 83 -1.12 -9.81 22.52
N PHE A 84 -1.34 -8.89 21.58
CA PHE A 84 -2.36 -9.08 20.56
C PHE A 84 -1.98 -10.16 19.55
N ALA A 85 -2.96 -10.95 19.12
CA ALA A 85 -2.85 -11.83 17.97
C ALA A 85 -2.91 -11.01 16.67
N GLY A 86 -1.98 -11.29 15.75
CA GLY A 86 -2.00 -10.74 14.40
C GLY A 86 -1.39 -11.69 13.38
N GLY A 87 -1.44 -11.30 12.11
CA GLY A 87 -0.95 -12.12 11.00
C GLY A 87 0.58 -12.21 10.93
N ASP A 88 1.28 -11.19 11.41
CA ASP A 88 2.75 -11.16 11.46
C ASP A 88 3.26 -11.30 12.91
N PRO A 89 4.35 -12.06 13.15
CA PRO A 89 4.94 -12.17 14.48
C PRO A 89 5.40 -10.84 15.10
N ARG A 90 5.53 -9.77 14.31
CA ARG A 90 5.92 -8.44 14.76
C ARG A 90 4.72 -7.50 14.98
N THR A 91 3.48 -8.01 15.00
CA THR A 91 2.27 -7.19 15.21
C THR A 91 2.38 -6.23 16.40
N ASN A 92 3.04 -6.65 17.49
CA ASN A 92 3.15 -5.91 18.75
C ASN A 92 4.44 -5.07 18.90
N GLU A 93 5.04 -4.67 17.78
CA GLU A 93 6.34 -3.99 17.76
C GLU A 93 6.32 -2.64 18.46
N ASP A 94 5.31 -1.81 18.16
CA ASP A 94 5.05 -0.50 18.78
C ASP A 94 3.54 -0.13 18.68
N TRP A 95 3.12 0.94 19.35
CA TRP A 95 1.73 1.40 19.34
C TRP A 95 1.26 1.99 18.00
N LEU A 96 2.13 2.60 17.21
CA LEU A 96 1.78 3.13 15.89
C LEU A 96 1.45 1.99 14.92
N LEU A 97 2.27 0.93 14.92
CA LEU A 97 2.03 -0.28 14.14
C LEU A 97 0.74 -0.99 14.56
N LEU A 98 0.50 -1.14 15.87
CA LEU A 98 -0.76 -1.66 16.39
C LEU A 98 -1.96 -0.81 15.96
N GLY A 99 -1.78 0.51 15.87
CA GLY A 99 -2.78 1.43 15.34
C GLY A 99 -3.18 1.10 13.90
N ILE A 100 -2.20 0.89 13.02
CA ILE A 100 -2.43 0.49 11.63
C ILE A 100 -3.12 -0.88 11.54
N HIS A 101 -2.67 -1.88 12.30
CA HIS A 101 -3.32 -3.19 12.30
C HIS A 101 -4.78 -3.13 12.79
N THR A 102 -5.06 -2.30 13.80
CA THR A 102 -6.42 -2.09 14.31
C THR A 102 -7.33 -1.43 13.27
N LEU A 103 -6.82 -0.44 12.52
CA LEU A 103 -7.57 0.18 11.42
C LEU A 103 -7.89 -0.84 10.31
N LEU A 104 -6.92 -1.67 9.92
CA LEU A 104 -7.12 -2.71 8.89
C LEU A 104 -8.13 -3.78 9.34
N LEU A 105 -8.09 -4.17 10.62
CA LEU A 105 -9.07 -5.08 11.23
C LEU A 105 -10.49 -4.52 11.19
N ARG A 106 -10.66 -3.26 11.63
CA ARG A 106 -11.95 -2.57 11.63
C ARG A 106 -12.49 -2.45 10.20
N GLU A 107 -11.63 -2.10 9.25
CA GLU A 107 -12.00 -1.95 7.85
C GLU A 107 -12.47 -3.28 7.24
N HIS A 108 -11.78 -4.39 7.53
CA HIS A 108 -12.23 -5.72 7.12
C HIS A 108 -13.64 -6.01 7.66
N ASN A 109 -13.85 -5.85 8.97
CA ASN A 109 -15.14 -6.16 9.58
C ASN A 109 -16.27 -5.23 9.09
N ARG A 110 -15.96 -3.96 8.82
CA ARG A 110 -16.88 -2.98 8.19
C ARG A 110 -17.31 -3.44 6.80
N LEU A 111 -16.37 -3.90 5.97
CA LEU A 111 -16.66 -4.42 4.64
C LEU A 111 -17.46 -5.73 4.69
N CYS A 112 -17.19 -6.61 5.66
CA CYS A 112 -18.00 -7.81 5.89
C CYS A 112 -19.46 -7.44 6.19
N ASP A 113 -19.71 -6.42 7.03
CA ASP A 113 -21.07 -5.95 7.34
C ASP A 113 -21.78 -5.36 6.12
N ILE A 114 -21.07 -4.60 5.29
CA ILE A 114 -21.61 -4.05 4.04
C ILE A 114 -21.97 -5.19 3.08
N LEU A 115 -21.06 -6.15 2.88
CA LEU A 115 -21.31 -7.28 1.99
C LEU A 115 -22.42 -8.20 2.50
N ARG A 116 -22.51 -8.44 3.80
CA ARG A 116 -23.59 -9.25 4.39
C ARG A 116 -24.96 -8.69 4.05
N LYS A 117 -25.11 -7.36 4.06
CA LYS A 117 -26.35 -6.66 3.68
C LYS A 117 -26.62 -6.75 2.17
N GLN A 118 -25.60 -6.62 1.33
CA GLN A 118 -25.74 -6.67 -0.13
C GLN A 118 -25.92 -8.08 -0.68
N LYS A 119 -25.36 -9.08 -0.01
CA LYS A 119 -25.38 -10.49 -0.38
C LYS A 119 -25.88 -11.36 0.80
N PRO A 120 -27.18 -11.29 1.16
CA PRO A 120 -27.73 -11.99 2.31
C PRO A 120 -27.67 -13.52 2.23
N THR A 121 -27.42 -14.08 1.05
CA THR A 121 -27.30 -15.52 0.82
C THR A 121 -25.86 -16.03 0.87
N TRP A 122 -24.87 -15.14 0.94
CA TRP A 122 -23.47 -15.56 1.02
C TRP A 122 -23.15 -16.15 2.38
N ASP A 123 -22.36 -17.22 2.36
CA ASP A 123 -21.85 -17.85 3.57
C ASP A 123 -20.63 -17.11 4.15
N ASN A 124 -20.17 -17.58 5.31
CA ASN A 124 -19.03 -17.02 6.02
C ASN A 124 -17.72 -17.05 5.20
N GLU A 125 -17.50 -18.08 4.38
CA GLU A 125 -16.27 -18.22 3.60
C GLU A 125 -16.27 -17.27 2.40
N GLN A 126 -17.39 -17.16 1.70
CA GLN A 126 -17.58 -16.24 0.59
C GLN A 126 -17.36 -14.79 1.02
N LEU A 127 -17.91 -14.40 2.18
CA LEU A 127 -17.70 -13.06 2.75
C LEU A 127 -16.23 -12.81 3.08
N TYR A 128 -15.62 -13.70 3.87
CA TYR A 128 -14.23 -13.56 4.31
C TYR A 128 -13.24 -13.45 3.13
N GLN A 129 -13.32 -14.38 2.17
CA GLN A 129 -12.38 -14.39 1.04
C GLN A 129 -12.58 -13.19 0.12
N THR A 130 -13.82 -12.76 -0.10
CA THR A 130 -14.10 -11.56 -0.91
C THR A 130 -13.54 -10.31 -0.25
N VAL A 131 -13.77 -10.12 1.05
CA VAL A 131 -13.24 -8.94 1.77
C VAL A 131 -11.72 -9.00 1.86
N ARG A 132 -11.12 -10.15 2.13
CA ARG A 132 -9.65 -10.32 2.13
C ARG A 132 -9.03 -9.90 0.79
N LEU A 133 -9.63 -10.32 -0.31
CA LEU A 133 -9.17 -9.98 -1.66
C LEU A 133 -9.28 -8.48 -1.95
N VAL A 134 -10.41 -7.87 -1.60
CA VAL A 134 -10.64 -6.43 -1.80
C VAL A 134 -9.74 -5.60 -0.90
N MET A 135 -9.52 -6.01 0.34
CA MET A 135 -8.59 -5.37 1.26
C MET A 135 -7.17 -5.35 0.68
N SER A 136 -6.72 -6.47 0.11
CA SER A 136 -5.43 -6.55 -0.60
C SER A 136 -5.34 -5.53 -1.73
N ALA A 137 -6.38 -5.45 -2.58
CA ALA A 137 -6.45 -4.44 -3.64
C ALA A 137 -6.45 -3.00 -3.10
N LYS A 138 -7.18 -2.73 -2.01
CA LYS A 138 -7.24 -1.43 -1.34
C LYS A 138 -5.86 -1.03 -0.80
N HIS A 139 -5.12 -1.95 -0.20
CA HIS A 139 -3.77 -1.71 0.29
C HIS A 139 -2.77 -1.47 -0.83
N ALA A 140 -2.82 -2.24 -1.92
CA ALA A 140 -2.00 -2.00 -3.10
C ALA A 140 -2.26 -0.60 -3.70
N LEU A 141 -3.52 -0.16 -3.77
CA LEU A 141 -3.86 1.19 -4.22
C LEU A 141 -3.33 2.29 -3.29
N ILE A 142 -3.41 2.11 -1.96
CA ILE A 142 -2.80 3.04 -1.00
C ILE A 142 -1.29 3.13 -1.22
N ALA A 143 -0.62 1.98 -1.37
CA ALA A 143 0.82 1.93 -1.63
C ALA A 143 1.18 2.64 -2.95
N ASN A 144 0.41 2.42 -4.01
CA ASN A 144 0.60 3.08 -5.31
C ASN A 144 0.38 4.59 -5.19
N ALA A 145 -0.67 5.05 -4.50
CA ALA A 145 -0.93 6.47 -4.30
C ALA A 145 0.21 7.15 -3.53
N TYR A 146 0.73 6.50 -2.50
CA TYR A 146 1.89 6.97 -1.75
C TYR A 146 3.14 7.07 -2.63
N GLN A 147 3.40 6.04 -3.45
CA GLN A 147 4.51 6.06 -4.41
C GLN A 147 4.35 7.24 -5.37
N MET A 148 3.20 7.36 -6.05
CA MET A 148 2.93 8.40 -7.04
C MET A 148 3.03 9.83 -6.49
N ALA A 149 2.85 10.04 -5.18
CA ALA A 149 3.06 11.35 -4.56
C ALA A 149 4.50 11.88 -4.72
N TYR A 150 5.47 10.99 -4.93
CA TYR A 150 6.87 11.35 -5.16
C TYR A 150 7.25 11.48 -6.66
N TRP A 151 6.36 11.12 -7.59
CA TRP A 151 6.62 11.23 -9.04
C TRP A 151 6.27 12.63 -9.56
N THR A 152 7.28 13.49 -9.67
CA THR A 152 7.15 14.87 -10.16
C THR A 152 7.50 15.03 -11.64
N GLU A 153 7.06 16.14 -12.24
CA GLU A 153 7.76 17.00 -13.24
C GLU A 153 9.14 16.55 -13.74
N ASP A 154 10.02 16.38 -12.78
CA ASP A 154 11.45 16.35 -13.00
C ASP A 154 12.03 14.97 -12.68
N MET A 155 11.19 13.99 -12.34
CA MET A 155 11.65 12.65 -12.06
C MET A 155 12.18 12.03 -13.36
N PRO A 156 13.45 11.57 -13.39
CA PRO A 156 14.09 11.03 -14.59
C PRO A 156 13.59 9.61 -14.92
N TRP A 157 12.53 9.16 -14.26
CA TRP A 157 11.91 7.86 -14.44
C TRP A 157 10.53 8.05 -15.04
N PRO A 158 10.05 7.10 -15.84
CA PRO A 158 8.76 7.23 -16.48
C PRO A 158 7.62 7.28 -15.45
N ARG A 159 6.71 8.23 -15.66
CA ARG A 159 5.51 8.42 -14.83
C ARG A 159 4.35 7.51 -15.18
N ASP A 160 4.35 7.03 -16.41
CA ASP A 160 3.39 6.05 -16.85
C ASP A 160 3.94 4.68 -16.44
N ASP A 161 3.15 4.01 -15.60
CA ASP A 161 3.05 2.56 -15.41
C ASP A 161 4.29 1.73 -15.00
N GLY A 162 5.50 2.32 -14.91
CA GLY A 162 6.72 1.59 -14.58
C GLY A 162 7.23 0.67 -15.69
N PHE A 163 6.57 0.66 -16.86
CA PHE A 163 6.96 -0.18 -18.00
C PHE A 163 8.23 0.26 -18.72
N PRO A 164 8.71 1.52 -18.70
CA PRO A 164 9.90 1.82 -19.51
C PRO A 164 11.21 1.35 -18.88
N LEU A 165 11.22 1.19 -17.56
CA LEU A 165 12.25 0.45 -16.84
C LEU A 165 12.24 -1.06 -17.22
N TYR A 166 11.05 -1.56 -17.52
CA TYR A 166 10.79 -2.90 -18.03
C TYR A 166 11.29 -3.08 -19.47
N ARG A 167 11.00 -2.11 -20.36
CA ARG A 167 11.54 -2.02 -21.73
C ARG A 167 13.07 -2.09 -21.72
N GLN A 168 13.69 -1.46 -20.72
CA GLN A 168 15.15 -1.37 -20.58
C GLN A 168 15.79 -2.68 -20.12
N MET A 169 15.17 -3.45 -19.22
CA MET A 169 15.72 -4.74 -18.75
C MET A 169 15.62 -5.88 -19.78
N PHE A 170 14.65 -5.83 -20.70
CA PHE A 170 14.37 -6.93 -21.64
C PHE A 170 14.61 -6.58 -23.11
N GLY A 171 14.93 -5.32 -23.43
CA GLY A 171 15.27 -4.88 -24.78
C GLY A 171 14.09 -4.79 -25.75
N GLU A 172 12.86 -4.72 -25.24
CA GLU A 172 11.62 -4.73 -26.04
C GLU A 172 11.07 -3.31 -26.27
N ASN A 173 10.49 -3.09 -27.46
CA ASN A 173 10.00 -1.76 -27.85
C ASN A 173 8.56 -1.48 -27.37
N ALA A 174 8.14 -0.22 -27.45
CA ALA A 174 6.81 0.23 -26.97
C ALA A 174 5.60 -0.40 -27.68
N LEU A 175 5.78 -1.05 -28.83
CA LEU A 175 4.72 -1.74 -29.57
C LEU A 175 4.60 -3.24 -29.20
N GLU A 176 5.70 -3.84 -28.74
CA GLU A 176 5.74 -5.20 -28.17
C GLU A 176 5.15 -5.21 -26.75
N ILE A 177 5.41 -4.15 -25.98
CA ILE A 177 4.95 -3.96 -24.62
C ILE A 177 3.68 -3.11 -24.60
N ASN A 178 2.61 -3.62 -25.20
CA ASN A 178 1.26 -3.08 -25.04
C ASN A 178 0.48 -4.03 -24.11
N PRO A 179 -0.22 -3.54 -23.07
CA PRO A 179 -1.10 -4.34 -22.22
C PRO A 179 -2.04 -5.32 -22.97
N ALA A 180 -2.40 -5.00 -24.22
CA ALA A 180 -3.20 -5.87 -25.09
C ALA A 180 -2.44 -7.09 -25.65
N ASN A 181 -1.11 -7.05 -25.70
CA ASN A 181 -0.22 -8.12 -26.16
C ASN A 181 0.46 -8.88 -25.01
N THR A 182 0.48 -8.30 -23.81
CA THR A 182 1.36 -8.76 -22.72
C THR A 182 0.63 -9.34 -21.51
N TYR A 183 -0.69 -9.29 -21.52
CA TYR A 183 -1.53 -10.04 -20.60
C TYR A 183 -1.78 -11.47 -21.15
N PRO A 184 -1.82 -12.52 -20.30
CA PRO A 184 -1.66 -12.43 -18.86
C PRO A 184 -0.21 -12.50 -18.38
N TRP A 185 0.73 -13.04 -19.17
CA TRP A 185 2.06 -13.37 -18.63
C TRP A 185 3.09 -13.51 -19.75
N PRO A 186 3.92 -12.49 -19.97
CA PRO A 186 5.33 -12.80 -19.81
C PRO A 186 6.17 -11.70 -19.18
N LEU A 187 5.71 -10.45 -19.15
CA LEU A 187 6.60 -9.30 -18.95
C LEU A 187 7.47 -9.55 -17.72
N VAL A 188 6.91 -9.78 -16.53
CA VAL A 188 7.69 -9.78 -15.28
C VAL A 188 8.14 -11.11 -14.73
N THR A 189 8.15 -12.12 -15.59
CA THR A 189 8.66 -13.43 -15.20
C THR A 189 10.14 -13.59 -15.55
N LYS A 190 10.97 -13.88 -14.55
CA LYS A 190 12.35 -14.30 -14.80
C LYS A 190 12.36 -15.80 -15.04
N ASN A 191 12.61 -16.21 -16.29
CA ASN A 191 12.58 -17.61 -16.71
C ASN A 191 11.24 -18.31 -16.42
N GLY A 192 10.11 -17.62 -16.69
CA GLY A 192 8.77 -18.14 -16.46
C GLY A 192 8.34 -18.20 -14.98
N LYS A 193 9.12 -17.63 -14.07
CA LYS A 193 8.78 -17.49 -12.64
C LYS A 193 8.48 -16.03 -12.28
N PRO A 194 7.44 -15.75 -11.48
CA PRO A 194 7.16 -14.40 -11.00
C PRO A 194 8.38 -13.79 -10.28
N MET A 195 8.63 -12.49 -10.45
CA MET A 195 9.61 -11.79 -9.63
C MET A 195 9.09 -11.65 -8.20
N THR A 196 9.94 -11.97 -7.24
CA THR A 196 9.69 -11.81 -5.81
C THR A 196 10.50 -10.65 -5.27
N VAL A 197 10.20 -10.22 -4.04
CA VAL A 197 11.01 -9.23 -3.33
C VAL A 197 12.48 -9.68 -3.29
N SER A 198 13.39 -8.78 -3.67
CA SER A 198 14.83 -9.08 -3.71
C SER A 198 15.43 -9.12 -2.30
N ALA A 199 16.57 -9.80 -2.15
CA ALA A 199 17.26 -9.82 -0.86
C ALA A 199 17.76 -8.42 -0.49
N GLU A 200 18.24 -7.64 -1.45
CA GLU A 200 18.71 -6.26 -1.27
C GLU A 200 17.60 -5.33 -0.78
N MET A 201 16.38 -5.48 -1.31
CA MET A 201 15.20 -4.72 -0.88
C MET A 201 14.97 -4.83 0.64
N ALA A 202 15.16 -6.00 1.23
CA ALA A 202 14.96 -6.22 2.67
C ALA A 202 15.92 -5.42 3.58
N PHE A 203 16.96 -4.81 3.00
CA PHE A 203 17.95 -3.99 3.70
C PHE A 203 17.85 -2.53 3.33
N VAL A 204 17.76 -2.21 2.04
CA VAL A 204 17.69 -0.81 1.60
C VAL A 204 16.33 -0.17 1.91
N TYR A 205 15.26 -0.97 2.03
CA TYR A 205 13.93 -0.50 2.44
C TYR A 205 13.79 -0.32 3.96
N ARG A 206 14.90 -0.45 4.71
CA ARG A 206 14.96 -0.14 6.13
C ARG A 206 15.12 1.37 6.31
N PHE A 207 14.09 2.11 5.94
CA PHE A 207 14.03 3.57 6.08
C PHE A 207 13.81 4.00 7.54
N HIS A 208 14.55 3.39 8.46
CA HIS A 208 14.40 3.63 9.90
C HIS A 208 14.84 5.03 10.31
N GLU A 209 15.53 5.76 9.42
CA GLU A 209 15.83 7.19 9.54
C GLU A 209 14.55 8.06 9.59
N PHE A 210 13.41 7.53 9.16
CA PHE A 210 12.10 8.17 9.28
C PHE A 210 11.39 7.90 10.61
N THR A 211 11.91 6.99 11.43
CA THR A 211 11.26 6.66 12.70
C THR A 211 11.36 7.81 13.69
N ILE A 212 10.23 8.24 14.21
CA ILE A 212 10.14 9.28 15.24
C ILE A 212 10.49 8.70 16.63
N PRO A 213 11.29 9.38 17.46
CA PRO A 213 11.64 8.88 18.78
C PRO A 213 10.50 9.00 19.79
N SER A 214 9.59 9.96 19.58
CA SER A 214 8.41 10.19 20.41
C SER A 214 7.28 10.79 19.59
N PHE A 215 6.06 10.71 20.11
CA PHE A 215 4.87 11.35 19.56
C PHE A 215 3.94 11.83 20.69
N PRO A 216 3.21 12.94 20.52
CA PRO A 216 2.24 13.41 21.51
C PRO A 216 1.09 12.42 21.63
N ILE A 217 0.59 12.18 22.83
CA ILE A 217 -0.73 11.59 23.04
C ILE A 217 -1.72 12.72 23.24
N LYS A 218 -2.80 12.73 22.45
CA LYS A 218 -3.74 13.85 22.40
C LYS A 218 -5.14 13.47 22.82
N ASP A 219 -5.84 14.40 23.46
CA ASP A 219 -7.26 14.25 23.77
C ASP A 219 -8.17 14.66 22.60
N GLN A 220 -9.48 14.57 22.79
CA GLN A 220 -10.49 14.95 21.80
C GLN A 220 -10.51 16.45 21.46
N ASN A 221 -9.89 17.30 22.28
CA ASN A 221 -9.76 18.74 22.05
C ASN A 221 -8.43 19.09 21.36
N ASN A 222 -7.65 18.08 20.93
CA ASN A 222 -6.32 18.23 20.35
C ASN A 222 -5.28 18.80 21.34
N GLU A 223 -5.53 18.68 22.64
CA GLU A 223 -4.56 19.01 23.68
C GLU A 223 -3.61 17.84 23.91
N THR A 224 -2.30 18.12 23.96
CA THR A 224 -1.29 17.11 24.30
C THR A 224 -1.38 16.77 25.78
N LEU A 225 -1.70 15.51 26.07
CA LEU A 225 -1.74 14.95 27.43
C LEU A 225 -0.31 14.65 27.93
N TRP A 226 0.51 14.02 27.10
CA TRP A 226 1.95 13.80 27.34
C TRP A 226 2.68 13.46 26.03
N GLU A 227 4.01 13.49 26.06
CA GLU A 227 4.87 12.97 24.98
C GLU A 227 5.21 11.50 25.23
N GLN A 228 4.82 10.62 24.31
CA GLN A 228 5.08 9.19 24.39
C GLN A 228 6.37 8.83 23.65
N ASN A 229 7.35 8.26 24.35
CA ASN A 229 8.50 7.64 23.70
C ASN A 229 8.06 6.40 22.91
N LEU A 230 8.41 6.30 21.63
CA LEU A 230 7.98 5.21 20.75
C LEU A 230 8.47 3.84 21.26
N PHE A 231 9.73 3.75 21.68
CA PHE A 231 10.35 2.49 22.08
C PHE A 231 9.79 1.95 23.40
N ASP A 232 9.33 2.82 24.30
CA ASP A 232 8.65 2.42 25.54
C ASP A 232 7.30 1.74 25.28
N THR A 233 6.72 1.93 24.08
CA THR A 233 5.46 1.29 23.68
C THR A 233 5.63 -0.15 23.21
N SER A 234 6.89 -0.60 23.03
CA SER A 234 7.18 -1.89 22.43
C SER A 234 6.71 -3.06 23.30
N PHE A 235 5.95 -3.99 22.70
CA PHE A 235 5.33 -5.12 23.39
C PHE A 235 4.43 -4.71 24.57
N ASN A 236 3.70 -3.58 24.44
CA ASN A 236 2.81 -3.06 25.49
C ASN A 236 1.33 -3.00 25.02
N SER A 237 0.68 -4.15 24.87
CA SER A 237 -0.71 -4.24 24.40
C SER A 237 -1.71 -3.65 25.39
N THR A 238 -1.53 -3.87 26.69
CA THR A 238 -2.42 -3.31 27.72
C THR A 238 -2.36 -1.79 27.73
N GLY A 239 -1.16 -1.20 27.68
CA GLY A 239 -1.01 0.25 27.61
C GLY A 239 -1.65 0.85 26.35
N PHE A 240 -1.60 0.13 25.21
CA PHE A 240 -2.30 0.55 23.99
C PHE A 240 -3.82 0.67 24.21
N LEU A 241 -4.43 -0.28 24.92
CA LEU A 241 -5.87 -0.24 25.25
C LEU A 241 -6.20 0.87 26.25
N ASP A 242 -5.35 1.04 27.26
CA ASP A 242 -5.52 2.04 28.31
C ASP A 242 -5.45 3.47 27.75
N VAL A 243 -4.61 3.69 26.74
CA VAL A 243 -4.52 4.99 26.06
C VAL A 243 -5.64 5.16 25.03
N GLY A 244 -5.91 4.11 24.24
CA GLY A 244 -6.90 4.12 23.17
C GLY A 244 -6.35 4.58 21.82
N LEU A 245 -6.82 3.92 20.75
CA LEU A 245 -6.39 4.16 19.37
C LEU A 245 -6.52 5.62 18.95
N GLU A 246 -7.64 6.25 19.30
CA GLU A 246 -8.01 7.59 18.81
C GLU A 246 -7.02 8.66 19.28
N ARG A 247 -6.54 8.54 20.53
CA ARG A 247 -5.54 9.46 21.10
C ARG A 247 -4.15 9.27 20.48
N ILE A 248 -3.79 8.01 20.22
CA ILE A 248 -2.52 7.62 19.58
C ILE A 248 -2.50 8.11 18.13
N LEU A 249 -3.58 7.85 17.37
CA LEU A 249 -3.70 8.30 15.99
C LEU A 249 -3.72 9.82 15.88
N ALA A 250 -4.43 10.54 16.76
CA ALA A 250 -4.39 12.00 16.79
C ALA A 250 -2.96 12.53 17.01
N GLY A 251 -2.21 11.85 17.89
CA GLY A 251 -0.79 12.06 18.10
C GLY A 251 0.05 11.89 16.85
N ALA A 252 -0.04 10.70 16.25
CA ALA A 252 0.67 10.31 15.05
C ALA A 252 0.39 11.28 13.88
N LEU A 253 -0.86 11.67 13.69
CA LEU A 253 -1.28 12.62 12.64
C LEU A 253 -0.78 14.05 12.87
N SER A 254 -0.36 14.38 14.09
CA SER A 254 0.23 15.68 14.43
C SER A 254 1.75 15.65 14.57
N SER A 255 2.37 14.49 14.30
CA SER A 255 3.82 14.32 14.38
C SER A 255 4.45 14.58 13.01
N ASP A 256 5.59 15.26 13.01
CA ASP A 256 6.39 15.45 11.81
C ASP A 256 7.33 14.25 11.60
N ILE A 257 7.30 13.68 10.40
CA ILE A 257 8.26 12.65 10.00
C ILE A 257 9.56 13.37 9.59
N PRO A 258 10.74 13.01 10.15
CA PRO A 258 12.01 13.62 9.77
C PRO A 258 12.36 13.30 8.31
N ASN A 259 13.22 14.10 7.70
CA ASN A 259 13.85 13.72 6.44
C ASN A 259 14.89 12.63 6.69
N PHE A 260 15.22 11.86 5.65
CA PHE A 260 16.22 10.81 5.74
C PHE A 260 17.57 11.44 6.14
N LYS A 261 18.23 10.88 7.16
CA LYS A 261 19.44 11.43 7.81
C LYS A 261 19.29 12.78 8.53
N SER A 262 18.11 13.40 8.56
CA SER A 262 17.89 14.62 9.35
C SER A 262 17.40 14.34 10.78
N GLY A 263 17.06 13.08 11.08
CA GLY A 263 16.61 12.62 12.39
C GLY A 263 17.77 12.39 13.37
N VAL A 264 17.48 12.62 14.65
CA VAL A 264 18.40 12.58 15.80
C VAL A 264 19.26 11.29 15.81
N GLU A 265 20.57 11.43 16.04
CA GLU A 265 21.52 10.32 16.19
C GLU A 265 21.11 9.29 17.27
N SER A 266 20.21 9.67 18.18
CA SER A 266 19.69 8.86 19.27
C SER A 266 18.87 7.65 18.82
N PHE A 267 18.39 7.59 17.57
CA PHE A 267 17.68 6.41 17.06
C PHE A 267 18.62 5.21 16.82
N ARG A 268 19.92 5.46 16.60
CA ARG A 268 20.91 4.41 16.29
C ARG A 268 21.04 3.38 17.41
N SER A 269 20.86 3.81 18.66
CA SER A 269 20.59 2.90 19.76
C SER A 269 19.13 3.06 20.17
N ALA A 270 18.28 2.06 19.94
CA ALA A 270 16.96 2.01 20.57
C ALA A 270 17.06 1.92 22.12
N GLY A 271 18.24 2.17 22.71
CA GLY A 271 18.63 1.95 24.10
C GLY A 271 18.55 0.48 24.45
N LEU A 272 17.31 0.01 24.60
CA LEU A 272 16.91 -1.37 24.79
C LEU A 272 15.78 -1.71 23.80
N TYR A 273 16.05 -2.53 22.79
CA TYR A 273 15.00 -3.16 21.98
C TYR A 273 14.71 -4.55 22.53
N ARG A 274 13.43 -4.89 22.73
CA ARG A 274 13.04 -6.18 23.34
C ARG A 274 13.78 -6.47 24.65
N GLY A 275 14.02 -5.44 25.46
CA GLY A 275 14.70 -5.57 26.76
C GLY A 275 16.21 -5.83 26.67
N ARG A 276 16.85 -5.61 25.53
CA ARG A 276 18.31 -5.77 25.34
C ARG A 276 18.91 -4.61 24.56
N PRO A 277 20.18 -4.23 24.81
CA PRO A 277 20.87 -3.26 23.96
C PRO A 277 20.81 -3.69 22.50
N PHE A 278 20.32 -2.80 21.65
CA PHE A 278 20.11 -3.07 20.24
C PHE A 278 20.42 -1.83 19.42
N ASP A 279 21.22 -2.05 18.39
CA ASP A 279 21.52 -1.06 17.38
C ASP A 279 20.98 -1.57 16.04
N ILE A 280 19.98 -0.86 15.53
CA ILE A 280 19.23 -1.24 14.34
C ILE A 280 20.05 -1.04 13.06
N VAL A 281 21.01 -0.13 13.07
CA VAL A 281 21.94 0.11 11.96
C VAL A 281 22.97 -1.01 11.92
N VAL A 282 23.57 -1.36 13.07
CA VAL A 282 24.48 -2.51 13.19
C VAL A 282 23.78 -3.79 12.79
N SER A 283 22.53 -4.02 13.22
CA SER A 283 21.75 -5.18 12.81
C SER A 283 21.57 -5.24 11.29
N SER A 284 21.44 -4.10 10.61
CA SER A 284 21.33 -4.06 9.15
C SER A 284 22.62 -4.49 8.46
N ILE A 285 23.78 -4.01 8.93
CA ILE A 285 25.09 -4.40 8.40
C ILE A 285 25.40 -5.88 8.68
N VAL A 286 25.12 -6.35 9.91
CA VAL A 286 25.36 -7.76 10.27
C VAL A 286 24.49 -8.69 9.42
N HIS A 287 23.20 -8.38 9.30
CA HIS A 287 22.28 -9.21 8.53
C HIS A 287 22.63 -9.19 7.02
N GLU A 288 23.07 -8.08 6.42
CA GLU A 288 23.39 -8.06 4.98
C GLU A 288 24.62 -8.92 4.67
N ARG A 289 25.62 -8.86 5.55
CA ARG A 289 26.83 -9.69 5.47
C ARG A 289 26.50 -11.17 5.67
N GLU A 290 25.59 -11.50 6.59
CA GLU A 290 25.10 -12.87 6.77
C GLU A 290 24.37 -13.38 5.52
N GLN A 291 23.65 -12.51 4.81
CA GLN A 291 22.99 -12.85 3.56
C GLN A 291 23.95 -12.89 2.36
N GLY A 292 25.18 -12.39 2.50
CA GLY A 292 26.16 -12.35 1.42
C GLY A 292 25.75 -11.41 0.28
N LEU A 293 25.12 -10.28 0.61
CA LEU A 293 24.76 -9.28 -0.39
C LEU A 293 26.00 -8.71 -1.09
N PRO A 294 25.88 -8.27 -2.36
CA PRO A 294 26.97 -7.59 -3.05
C PRO A 294 27.33 -6.28 -2.33
N THR A 295 28.58 -5.84 -2.45
CA THR A 295 28.97 -4.50 -1.97
C THR A 295 28.35 -3.41 -2.83
N PHE A 296 28.34 -2.16 -2.35
CA PHE A 296 27.74 -1.03 -3.08
C PHE A 296 28.25 -0.93 -4.52
N ASN A 297 29.57 -0.90 -4.70
CA ASN A 297 30.17 -0.80 -6.03
C ASN A 297 29.93 -2.06 -6.88
N GLN A 298 29.87 -3.26 -6.29
CA GLN A 298 29.57 -4.49 -7.04
C GLN A 298 28.14 -4.47 -7.60
N TYR A 299 27.16 -4.05 -6.78
CA TYR A 299 25.78 -3.90 -7.20
C TYR A 299 25.68 -2.89 -8.35
N PHE A 300 26.21 -1.67 -8.14
CA PHE A 300 26.06 -0.60 -9.13
C PHE A 300 26.89 -0.79 -10.39
N ARG A 301 28.00 -1.56 -10.38
CA ARG A 301 28.65 -2.00 -11.62
C ARG A 301 27.73 -2.86 -12.48
N THR A 302 27.01 -3.80 -11.86
CA THR A 302 26.08 -4.70 -12.56
C THR A 302 24.84 -3.96 -13.05
N TYR A 303 24.34 -3.01 -12.25
CA TYR A 303 23.26 -2.12 -12.64
C TYR A 303 23.66 -1.24 -13.83
N ASN A 304 24.77 -0.51 -13.74
CA ASN A 304 25.22 0.40 -14.79
C ASN A 304 25.60 -0.31 -16.09
N ALA A 305 26.04 -1.58 -16.02
CA ALA A 305 26.34 -2.38 -17.20
C ALA A 305 25.11 -2.63 -18.09
N GLN A 306 23.90 -2.37 -17.57
CA GLN A 306 22.63 -2.45 -18.31
C GLN A 306 22.28 -1.12 -19.01
N ASP A 307 23.17 -0.12 -18.99
CA ASP A 307 22.97 1.21 -19.57
C ASP A 307 21.65 1.89 -19.09
N PRO A 308 21.46 2.04 -17.77
CA PRO A 308 20.26 2.63 -17.20
C PRO A 308 20.15 4.13 -17.54
N GLU A 309 18.93 4.66 -17.62
CA GLU A 309 18.70 6.11 -17.81
C GLU A 309 19.27 6.92 -16.63
N VAL A 310 19.16 6.37 -15.42
CA VAL A 310 19.78 6.93 -14.22
C VAL A 310 21.05 6.16 -13.89
N PHE A 311 22.19 6.77 -14.14
CA PHE A 311 23.49 6.20 -13.81
C PHE A 311 23.87 6.45 -12.34
N ILE A 312 24.44 5.44 -11.67
CA ILE A 312 24.95 5.57 -10.30
C ILE A 312 26.48 5.45 -10.28
N PRO A 313 27.23 6.52 -9.98
CA PRO A 313 28.68 6.49 -10.09
C PRO A 313 29.33 5.48 -9.16
N ILE A 314 30.33 4.76 -9.68
CA ILE A 314 31.18 3.88 -8.88
C ILE A 314 32.10 4.73 -8.03
N ARG A 315 32.17 4.39 -6.74
CA ARG A 315 32.93 5.13 -5.73
C ARG A 315 34.24 4.40 -5.45
N ASP A 316 35.20 4.57 -6.35
CA ASP A 316 36.54 3.97 -6.29
C ASP A 316 37.53 4.74 -5.41
N THR A 317 37.13 5.91 -4.88
CA THR A 317 37.87 6.68 -3.88
C THR A 317 36.95 7.07 -2.71
N TRP A 318 37.53 7.27 -1.52
CA TRP A 318 36.76 7.51 -0.29
C TRP A 318 35.95 8.82 -0.33
N ASP A 319 36.48 9.85 -0.97
CA ASP A 319 35.82 11.16 -1.16
C ASP A 319 34.57 11.09 -2.04
N LYS A 320 34.39 10.02 -2.81
CA LYS A 320 33.17 9.79 -3.60
C LYS A 320 32.01 9.20 -2.80
N PHE A 321 32.24 8.76 -1.56
CA PHE A 321 31.17 8.24 -0.69
C PHE A 321 30.46 9.31 0.13
N SER A 322 31.14 10.39 0.49
CA SER A 322 30.54 11.48 1.25
C SER A 322 31.37 12.75 1.12
N THR A 323 30.70 13.89 1.17
CA THR A 323 31.33 15.21 1.27
C THR A 323 31.83 15.52 2.68
N ASP A 324 31.43 14.74 3.70
CA ASP A 324 31.85 14.89 5.08
C ASP A 324 33.26 14.29 5.34
N PRO A 325 34.27 15.11 5.70
CA PRO A 325 35.63 14.64 5.97
C PRO A 325 35.72 13.63 7.12
N GLU A 326 34.85 13.71 8.14
CA GLU A 326 34.82 12.77 9.25
C GLU A 326 34.33 11.40 8.81
N VAL A 327 33.25 11.35 8.01
CA VAL A 327 32.76 10.12 7.40
C VAL A 327 33.84 9.48 6.54
N VAL A 328 34.53 10.26 5.71
CA VAL A 328 35.64 9.78 4.86
C VAL A 328 36.80 9.22 5.71
N GLN A 329 37.15 9.86 6.82
CA GLN A 329 38.15 9.37 7.77
C GLN A 329 37.71 8.04 8.42
N ASN A 330 36.43 7.93 8.80
CA ASN A 330 35.89 6.72 9.40
C ASN A 330 35.83 5.56 8.40
N LEU A 331 35.45 5.80 7.15
CA LEU A 331 35.50 4.78 6.09
C LEU A 331 36.90 4.22 5.91
N LYS A 332 37.94 5.08 5.88
CA LYS A 332 39.35 4.67 5.79
C LYS A 332 39.81 3.80 6.96
N LYS A 333 39.24 4.00 8.15
CA LYS A 333 39.55 3.21 9.35
C LYS A 333 38.81 1.86 9.33
N LEU A 334 37.58 1.84 8.83
CA LEU A 334 36.66 0.70 8.94
C LEU A 334 36.78 -0.29 7.77
N TYR A 335 37.07 0.20 6.56
CA TYR A 335 37.18 -0.61 5.35
C TYR A 335 38.61 -0.57 4.78
N LYS A 336 39.03 -1.68 4.14
CA LYS A 336 40.38 -1.77 3.55
C LYS A 336 40.43 -1.13 2.17
N HIS A 337 39.37 -1.32 1.38
CA HIS A 337 39.25 -0.79 0.03
C HIS A 337 37.84 -0.19 -0.19
N PRO A 338 37.66 0.86 -1.03
CA PRO A 338 36.34 1.41 -1.36
C PRO A 338 35.33 0.38 -1.90
N ASP A 339 35.81 -0.68 -2.55
CA ASP A 339 34.96 -1.79 -3.02
C ASP A 339 34.45 -2.72 -1.93
N ASP A 340 35.00 -2.63 -0.71
CA ASP A 340 34.57 -3.43 0.45
C ASP A 340 33.37 -2.80 1.17
N VAL A 341 32.95 -1.58 0.82
CA VAL A 341 31.85 -0.87 1.49
C VAL A 341 30.54 -1.61 1.26
N ASP A 342 29.90 -2.04 2.35
CA ASP A 342 28.65 -2.78 2.29
C ASP A 342 27.54 -1.99 1.57
N LEU A 343 26.56 -2.69 0.99
CA LEU A 343 25.51 -2.08 0.18
C LEU A 343 24.67 -1.08 0.99
N VAL A 344 24.21 -1.47 2.18
CA VAL A 344 23.39 -0.59 3.02
C VAL A 344 24.16 0.67 3.41
N VAL A 345 25.46 0.54 3.71
CA VAL A 345 26.32 1.67 4.08
C VAL A 345 26.51 2.60 2.90
N GLY A 346 26.83 2.07 1.72
CA GLY A 346 26.96 2.90 0.52
C GLY A 346 25.67 3.62 0.16
N CYS A 347 24.51 2.95 0.29
CA CYS A 347 23.21 3.57 0.06
C CYS A 347 22.86 4.63 1.10
N GLN A 348 23.12 4.36 2.38
CA GLN A 348 22.93 5.33 3.46
C GLN A 348 23.90 6.51 3.40
N LEU A 349 25.03 6.38 2.70
CA LEU A 349 25.96 7.50 2.48
C LEU A 349 25.67 8.25 1.19
N ASP A 350 24.76 7.78 0.33
CA ASP A 350 24.42 8.49 -0.89
C ASP A 350 23.76 9.85 -0.59
N GLU A 351 24.37 10.92 -1.10
CA GLU A 351 24.00 12.32 -0.89
C GLU A 351 23.20 12.87 -2.08
N GLU A 352 22.95 12.04 -3.08
CA GLU A 352 22.12 12.38 -4.22
C GLU A 352 20.69 11.84 -4.04
N TYR A 353 19.70 12.65 -4.38
CA TYR A 353 18.27 12.39 -4.19
C TYR A 353 17.51 12.65 -5.48
N PHE A 354 16.39 11.95 -5.68
CA PHE A 354 15.47 12.35 -6.75
C PHE A 354 14.73 13.65 -6.37
N PRO A 355 14.34 14.49 -7.33
CA PRO A 355 13.57 15.71 -7.06
C PRO A 355 12.30 15.42 -6.23
N GLY A 356 12.12 16.17 -5.14
CA GLY A 356 10.95 16.02 -4.25
C GLY A 356 11.01 14.81 -3.30
N THR A 357 12.07 14.01 -3.34
CA THR A 357 12.28 12.87 -2.44
C THR A 357 13.26 13.22 -1.33
N THR A 358 13.16 12.49 -0.21
CA THR A 358 14.11 12.61 0.89
C THR A 358 14.96 11.36 1.05
N VAL A 359 14.67 10.28 0.32
CA VAL A 359 15.43 9.02 0.36
C VAL A 359 16.53 9.04 -0.71
N PRO A 360 17.76 8.57 -0.41
CA PRO A 360 18.84 8.56 -1.38
C PRO A 360 18.49 7.78 -2.65
N LYS A 361 18.92 8.30 -3.81
CA LYS A 361 18.58 7.75 -5.13
C LYS A 361 18.99 6.28 -5.24
N SER A 362 20.16 5.89 -4.72
CA SER A 362 20.64 4.51 -4.79
C SER A 362 19.71 3.52 -4.06
N ALA A 363 19.17 3.90 -2.90
CA ALA A 363 18.25 3.08 -2.12
C ALA A 363 16.86 3.00 -2.79
N LEU A 364 16.36 4.13 -3.29
CA LEU A 364 15.09 4.19 -4.01
C LEU A 364 15.12 3.33 -5.27
N ILE A 365 16.17 3.39 -6.08
CA ILE A 365 16.29 2.59 -7.31
C ILE A 365 16.10 1.09 -7.02
N ILE A 366 16.83 0.55 -6.06
CA ILE A 366 16.74 -0.86 -5.65
C ILE A 366 15.32 -1.19 -5.17
N SER A 367 14.73 -0.25 -4.42
CA SER A 367 13.40 -0.43 -3.85
C SER A 367 12.31 -0.46 -4.89
N LEU A 368 12.34 0.48 -5.83
CA LEU A 368 11.40 0.58 -6.94
C LEU A 368 11.50 -0.61 -7.89
N PHE A 369 12.72 -1.10 -8.16
CA PHE A 369 12.89 -2.34 -8.92
C PHE A 369 12.16 -3.52 -8.30
N SER A 370 12.31 -3.69 -6.99
CA SER A 370 11.64 -4.78 -6.28
C SER A 370 10.13 -4.60 -6.27
N LEU A 371 9.63 -3.37 -6.07
CA LEU A 371 8.21 -3.06 -6.00
C LEU A 371 7.51 -3.23 -7.35
N PHE A 372 8.08 -2.70 -8.44
CA PHE A 372 7.55 -2.87 -9.79
C PHE A 372 7.66 -4.31 -10.27
N GLY A 373 8.80 -4.95 -10.00
CA GLY A 373 9.04 -6.35 -10.31
C GLY A 373 7.93 -7.25 -9.75
N MET A 374 7.72 -7.13 -8.45
CA MET A 374 6.67 -7.86 -7.73
C MET A 374 5.26 -7.46 -8.19
N GLY A 375 4.94 -6.17 -8.25
CA GLY A 375 3.57 -5.70 -8.54
C GLY A 375 3.10 -6.10 -9.94
N ASN A 376 3.99 -6.04 -10.93
CA ASN A 376 3.70 -6.49 -12.29
C ASN A 376 3.81 -8.02 -12.45
N SER A 377 4.29 -8.73 -11.43
CA SER A 377 4.29 -10.19 -11.33
C SER A 377 3.11 -10.75 -10.54
N ASP A 378 2.23 -9.90 -10.01
CA ASP A 378 1.10 -10.32 -9.20
C ASP A 378 -0.15 -10.56 -10.07
N ARG A 379 -0.65 -11.79 -10.04
CA ARG A 379 -1.88 -12.19 -10.75
C ARG A 379 -3.12 -11.46 -10.22
N PHE A 380 -3.09 -11.04 -8.97
CA PHE A 380 -4.15 -10.29 -8.32
C PHE A 380 -3.86 -8.78 -8.30
N SER A 381 -2.93 -8.29 -9.14
CA SER A 381 -2.71 -6.85 -9.32
C SER A 381 -3.98 -6.14 -9.74
N ILE A 382 -4.33 -5.08 -9.00
CA ILE A 382 -5.53 -4.28 -9.27
C ILE A 382 -5.49 -3.63 -10.65
N SER A 383 -4.32 -3.19 -11.11
CA SER A 383 -4.15 -2.58 -12.44
C SER A 383 -4.47 -3.56 -13.57
N PHE A 384 -4.05 -4.82 -13.43
CA PHE A 384 -4.40 -5.88 -14.38
C PHE A 384 -5.88 -6.25 -14.27
N ALA A 385 -6.40 -6.36 -13.04
CA ALA A 385 -7.81 -6.67 -12.84
C ALA A 385 -8.72 -5.63 -13.49
N MET A 386 -8.39 -4.34 -13.36
CA MET A 386 -9.12 -3.24 -13.99
C MET A 386 -9.06 -3.26 -15.52
N THR A 387 -8.04 -3.85 -16.14
CA THR A 387 -7.85 -3.75 -17.59
C THR A 387 -8.23 -5.00 -18.37
N ARG A 388 -8.47 -6.13 -17.68
CA ARG A 388 -8.79 -7.44 -18.25
C ARG A 388 -9.77 -7.42 -19.42
N CYS A 389 -11.00 -6.93 -19.22
CA CYS A 389 -12.05 -6.99 -20.23
C CYS A 389 -11.89 -5.98 -21.38
N LEU A 390 -10.99 -5.01 -21.23
CA LEU A 390 -10.73 -3.99 -22.25
C LEU A 390 -9.58 -4.37 -23.16
N LEU A 391 -8.52 -4.94 -22.58
CA LEU A 391 -7.25 -5.13 -23.28
C LEU A 391 -7.08 -6.54 -23.83
N VAL A 392 -7.82 -7.52 -23.28
CA VAL A 392 -7.54 -8.92 -23.56
C VAL A 392 -8.73 -9.66 -24.14
N ASP A 393 -9.87 -9.53 -23.48
CA ASP A 393 -11.10 -10.11 -24.00
C ASP A 393 -11.80 -9.11 -24.93
N ARG A 394 -12.80 -9.60 -25.67
CA ARG A 394 -13.71 -8.70 -26.38
C ARG A 394 -14.59 -8.01 -25.33
N PRO A 395 -14.90 -6.71 -25.47
CA PRO A 395 -15.72 -5.98 -24.49
C PRO A 395 -17.09 -6.63 -24.20
N TRP A 396 -17.61 -7.41 -25.15
CA TRP A 396 -18.90 -8.10 -25.06
C TRP A 396 -18.82 -9.59 -24.72
N ASP A 397 -17.61 -10.11 -24.49
CA ASP A 397 -17.36 -11.52 -24.21
C ASP A 397 -16.19 -11.67 -23.24
N CYS A 398 -16.36 -11.11 -22.03
CA CYS A 398 -15.29 -11.05 -21.04
C CYS A 398 -15.27 -12.27 -20.11
N HIS A 399 -14.06 -12.80 -19.91
CA HIS A 399 -13.74 -13.98 -19.13
C HIS A 399 -12.68 -13.64 -18.06
N PRO A 400 -13.11 -13.17 -16.87
CA PRO A 400 -12.23 -13.06 -15.72
C PRO A 400 -11.46 -14.37 -15.44
N SER A 401 -10.17 -14.25 -15.20
CA SER A 401 -9.23 -15.35 -14.93
C SER A 401 -9.02 -15.61 -13.43
N ASN A 402 -9.44 -14.66 -12.59
CA ASN A 402 -9.31 -14.71 -11.15
C ASN A 402 -10.50 -13.99 -10.46
N ALA A 403 -10.60 -14.17 -9.15
CA ALA A 403 -11.71 -13.64 -8.37
C ALA A 403 -11.73 -12.10 -8.30
N LEU A 404 -10.58 -11.41 -8.39
CA LEU A 404 -10.55 -9.95 -8.32
C LEU A 404 -11.12 -9.37 -9.61
N GLU A 405 -10.71 -9.93 -10.75
CA GLU A 405 -11.29 -9.60 -12.06
C GLU A 405 -12.80 -9.85 -12.08
N ASP A 406 -13.28 -10.97 -11.52
CA ASP A 406 -14.71 -11.29 -11.49
C ASP A 406 -15.53 -10.33 -10.62
N LEU A 407 -14.94 -9.82 -9.53
CA LEU A 407 -15.55 -8.78 -8.69
C LEU A 407 -15.62 -7.44 -9.41
N ILE A 408 -14.51 -7.00 -10.01
CA ILE A 408 -14.42 -5.71 -10.69
C ILE A 408 -15.32 -5.67 -11.92
N TRP A 409 -15.35 -6.76 -12.70
CA TRP A 409 -16.10 -6.87 -13.94
C TRP A 409 -17.41 -7.62 -13.74
N GLU A 410 -18.43 -6.92 -13.26
CA GLU A 410 -19.75 -7.48 -13.00
C GLU A 410 -20.49 -7.82 -14.31
N ARG A 411 -21.06 -9.03 -14.36
CA ARG A 411 -21.91 -9.46 -15.48
C ARG A 411 -23.14 -8.57 -15.62
N LYS A 412 -23.44 -8.13 -16.84
CA LYS A 412 -24.67 -7.40 -17.15
C LYS A 412 -25.52 -8.21 -18.13
N ASP A 413 -26.83 -8.22 -17.90
CA ASP A 413 -27.77 -8.96 -18.73
C ASP A 413 -28.04 -8.21 -20.04
N VAL A 414 -27.18 -8.43 -21.04
CA VAL A 414 -27.31 -7.85 -22.38
C VAL A 414 -27.77 -8.95 -23.36
N PRO A 415 -28.95 -8.81 -23.99
CA PRO A 415 -29.43 -9.78 -24.97
C PRO A 415 -28.42 -10.02 -26.09
N GLY A 416 -28.10 -11.30 -26.37
CA GLY A 416 -27.13 -11.70 -27.39
C GLY A 416 -25.67 -11.71 -26.93
N PHE A 417 -25.37 -11.18 -25.74
CA PHE A 417 -24.00 -11.12 -25.18
C PHE A 417 -23.97 -11.70 -23.77
N PRO A 418 -24.05 -13.04 -23.62
CA PRO A 418 -24.18 -13.69 -22.32
C PRO A 418 -23.00 -13.44 -21.38
N ASN A 419 -21.81 -13.13 -21.92
CA ASN A 419 -20.59 -12.86 -21.17
C ASN A 419 -20.24 -11.37 -21.13
N PHE A 420 -21.19 -10.49 -21.47
CA PHE A 420 -20.98 -9.06 -21.33
C PHE A 420 -20.79 -8.71 -19.86
N ARG A 421 -19.70 -8.01 -19.57
CA ARG A 421 -19.36 -7.52 -18.23
C ARG A 421 -19.01 -6.05 -18.32
N PHE A 422 -19.31 -5.34 -17.25
CA PHE A 422 -18.91 -3.95 -17.09
C PHE A 422 -18.50 -3.71 -15.64
N TYR A 423 -17.82 -2.61 -15.37
CA TYR A 423 -17.38 -2.32 -14.02
C TYR A 423 -18.53 -2.36 -13.00
N SER A 424 -18.26 -2.93 -11.83
CA SER A 424 -19.15 -2.85 -10.68
C SER A 424 -19.11 -1.45 -10.09
N ASP A 425 -20.24 -0.74 -10.10
CA ASP A 425 -20.35 0.60 -9.51
C ASP A 425 -19.95 0.62 -8.03
N PHE A 426 -20.29 -0.44 -7.30
CA PHE A 426 -19.94 -0.58 -5.90
C PHE A 426 -18.43 -0.69 -5.71
N TRP A 427 -17.76 -1.62 -6.41
CA TRP A 427 -16.32 -1.83 -6.22
C TRP A 427 -15.47 -0.68 -6.78
N VAL A 428 -15.87 -0.08 -7.90
CA VAL A 428 -15.21 1.12 -8.44
C VAL A 428 -15.18 2.24 -7.40
N LYS A 429 -16.30 2.44 -6.71
CA LYS A 429 -16.40 3.46 -5.66
C LYS A 429 -15.67 3.04 -4.38
N GLU A 430 -15.85 1.81 -3.93
CA GLU A 430 -15.26 1.34 -2.68
C GLU A 430 -13.72 1.33 -2.73
N LEU A 431 -13.15 0.97 -3.88
CA LEU A 431 -11.71 1.01 -4.14
C LEU A 431 -11.22 2.38 -4.63
N ASP A 432 -12.09 3.40 -4.72
CA ASP A 432 -11.68 4.76 -5.11
C ASP A 432 -10.91 4.80 -6.44
N LEU A 433 -11.29 3.95 -7.40
CA LEU A 433 -10.57 3.77 -8.66
C LEU A 433 -10.48 5.06 -9.49
N PRO A 434 -11.52 5.93 -9.58
CA PRO A 434 -11.43 7.19 -10.32
C PRO A 434 -10.38 8.16 -9.78
N ALA A 435 -10.04 8.07 -8.49
CA ALA A 435 -8.98 8.86 -7.87
C ALA A 435 -7.71 8.03 -7.61
N HIS A 436 -7.59 6.86 -8.25
CA HIS A 436 -6.44 5.96 -8.13
C HIS A 436 -6.10 5.58 -6.68
N GLY A 437 -7.10 5.51 -5.81
CA GLY A 437 -6.93 5.16 -4.40
C GLY A 437 -6.37 6.28 -3.52
N ALA A 438 -6.19 7.50 -4.03
CA ALA A 438 -5.61 8.62 -3.28
C ALA A 438 -6.39 8.96 -2.00
N ASN A 439 -7.68 8.61 -1.92
CA ASN A 439 -8.52 8.88 -0.75
C ASN A 439 -8.58 7.69 0.22
N LEU A 440 -8.05 6.51 -0.13
CA LEU A 440 -8.29 5.28 0.63
C LEU A 440 -7.66 5.29 2.02
N LEU A 441 -6.47 5.89 2.17
CA LEU A 441 -5.84 6.02 3.49
C LEU A 441 -6.66 6.93 4.41
N TRP A 442 -7.13 8.06 3.87
CA TRP A 442 -8.05 8.96 4.58
C TRP A 442 -9.33 8.22 4.99
N ARG A 443 -9.99 7.56 4.03
CA ARG A 443 -11.22 6.77 4.27
C ARG A 443 -10.99 5.72 5.34
N MET A 444 -9.85 5.02 5.29
CA MET A 444 -9.52 4.00 6.28
C MET A 444 -9.44 4.57 7.70
N ILE A 445 -8.90 5.77 7.89
CA ILE A 445 -8.86 6.43 9.19
C ILE A 445 -10.25 6.91 9.61
N THR A 446 -10.94 7.68 8.76
CA THR A 446 -12.20 8.34 9.14
C THR A 446 -13.41 7.40 9.22
N GLU A 447 -13.41 6.31 8.45
CA GLU A 447 -14.49 5.31 8.48
C GLU A 447 -14.31 4.29 9.62
N ASN A 448 -13.13 4.25 10.26
CA ASN A 448 -12.78 3.27 11.30
C ASN A 448 -12.27 3.87 12.63
N SER A 449 -12.38 5.19 12.80
CA SER A 449 -12.05 5.89 14.05
C SER A 449 -12.97 7.10 14.26
N GLU A 450 -12.92 7.72 15.45
CA GLU A 450 -13.63 8.97 15.73
C GLU A 450 -12.91 10.22 15.17
N ILE A 451 -11.77 10.04 14.48
CA ILE A 451 -11.00 11.12 13.88
C ILE A 451 -11.70 11.59 12.61
N ASN A 452 -12.24 12.80 12.67
CA ASN A 452 -12.96 13.41 11.56
C ASN A 452 -12.09 14.39 10.73
N CYS A 453 -10.87 14.70 11.20
CA CYS A 453 -9.93 15.57 10.49
C CYS A 453 -8.54 14.95 10.44
N VAL A 454 -7.96 14.91 9.24
CA VAL A 454 -6.56 14.57 9.00
C VAL A 454 -5.91 15.82 8.40
N GLN A 455 -5.03 16.50 9.14
CA GLN A 455 -4.35 17.70 8.63
C GLN A 455 -3.20 17.34 7.68
N ARG A 456 -3.19 18.06 6.55
CA ARG A 456 -2.09 18.39 5.62
C ARG A 456 -0.84 17.49 5.64
N SER A 457 -0.90 16.34 4.97
CA SER A 457 0.31 15.72 4.41
C SER A 457 0.64 16.39 3.06
N PRO A 458 1.88 16.86 2.83
CA PRO A 458 2.32 17.35 1.52
C PRO A 458 2.17 16.31 0.40
N LEU A 459 2.13 15.01 0.75
CA LEU A 459 2.02 13.88 -0.17
C LEU A 459 0.58 13.63 -0.65
N PHE A 460 -0.42 14.15 0.07
CA PHE A 460 -1.83 14.03 -0.29
C PHE A 460 -2.45 15.43 -0.35
N PRO A 461 -2.11 16.25 -1.36
CA PRO A 461 -2.66 17.59 -1.49
C PRO A 461 -4.19 17.50 -1.59
N PRO A 462 -4.92 18.40 -0.92
CA PRO A 462 -6.37 18.38 -0.95
C PRO A 462 -6.87 18.70 -2.36
N TYR A 463 -7.82 17.90 -2.83
CA TYR A 463 -8.57 18.17 -4.05
C TYR A 463 -9.99 18.55 -3.64
N ASN A 464 -10.45 19.73 -4.03
CA ASN A 464 -11.74 20.28 -3.58
C ASN A 464 -12.95 19.34 -3.79
N ASP A 465 -12.88 18.46 -4.79
CA ASP A 465 -13.98 17.56 -5.15
C ASP A 465 -13.82 16.12 -4.64
N THR A 466 -12.59 15.63 -4.45
CA THR A 466 -12.30 14.22 -4.12
C THR A 466 -11.61 14.03 -2.76
N ASN A 467 -10.87 15.02 -2.29
CA ASN A 467 -10.14 15.04 -1.02
C ASN A 467 -10.16 16.45 -0.39
N PRO A 468 -11.33 16.99 0.03
CA PRO A 468 -11.38 18.35 0.55
C PRO A 468 -10.60 18.47 1.87
N ILE A 469 -10.17 19.69 2.22
CA ILE A 469 -9.67 19.98 3.57
C ILE A 469 -10.83 19.77 4.55
N LEU A 470 -10.84 18.65 5.26
CA LEU A 470 -11.96 18.19 6.08
C LEU A 470 -11.64 18.24 7.57
N CYS A 471 -11.14 19.37 8.06
CA CYS A 471 -11.54 19.75 9.43
C CYS A 471 -12.97 20.27 9.29
N SER A 472 -13.94 19.36 9.42
CA SER A 472 -15.38 19.55 9.32
C SER A 472 -15.85 20.84 8.61
N ARG A 473 -16.36 20.72 7.39
CA ARG A 473 -17.48 21.58 6.96
C ARG A 473 -18.71 20.73 6.82
N GLU A 474 -19.83 21.24 7.33
CA GLU A 474 -21.16 20.68 7.10
C GLU A 474 -21.34 20.36 5.61
N ALA A 475 -22.03 19.25 5.35
CA ALA A 475 -22.24 18.69 4.03
C ALA A 475 -22.89 19.72 3.08
N GLY A 476 -22.04 20.40 2.29
CA GLY A 476 -22.47 21.14 1.12
C GLY A 476 -22.96 20.15 0.08
N THR A 477 -24.17 20.38 -0.44
CA THR A 477 -24.80 19.60 -1.51
C THR A 477 -23.89 19.51 -2.74
N VAL A 478 -23.67 18.30 -3.24
CA VAL A 478 -22.89 18.00 -4.45
C VAL A 478 -23.48 18.74 -5.66
N SER A 479 -22.64 19.50 -6.36
CA SER A 479 -22.98 20.14 -7.64
C SER A 479 -22.90 19.14 -8.78
N SER A 480 -23.93 19.12 -9.63
CA SER A 480 -24.15 18.19 -10.75
C SER A 480 -23.24 18.40 -11.96
N LEU A 481 -22.15 19.17 -11.85
CA LEU A 481 -21.26 19.49 -12.98
C LEU A 481 -20.01 18.59 -13.13
N ALA A 482 -19.66 17.76 -12.14
CA ALA A 482 -18.43 16.95 -12.17
C ALA A 482 -18.45 15.74 -13.13
N ILE A 483 -19.59 15.45 -13.77
CA ILE A 483 -19.74 14.30 -14.69
C ILE A 483 -19.33 14.67 -16.13
N LEU A 484 -19.25 15.96 -16.48
CA LEU A 484 -18.99 16.42 -17.85
C LEU A 484 -17.50 16.52 -18.22
N PHE A 485 -16.58 16.57 -17.26
CA PHE A 485 -15.16 16.83 -17.52
C PHE A 485 -14.36 15.58 -17.94
N ASN A 486 -14.77 14.38 -17.51
CA ASN A 486 -14.08 13.13 -17.88
C ASN A 486 -14.35 12.68 -19.33
N PHE A 487 -15.46 13.10 -19.93
CA PHE A 487 -15.79 12.73 -21.32
C PHE A 487 -14.91 13.46 -22.35
N PHE A 488 -14.50 14.69 -22.04
CA PHE A 488 -13.74 15.54 -22.96
C PHE A 488 -12.26 15.09 -23.08
N GLN A 489 -11.66 14.67 -21.96
CA GLN A 489 -10.30 14.13 -21.88
C GLN A 489 -10.17 12.80 -22.64
N ILE A 490 -11.17 11.91 -22.50
CA ILE A 490 -11.22 10.63 -23.21
C ILE A 490 -11.41 10.84 -24.73
N ALA A 491 -12.25 11.79 -25.13
CA ALA A 491 -12.46 12.14 -26.54
C ALA A 491 -11.19 12.72 -27.20
N LEU A 492 -10.43 13.53 -26.48
CA LEU A 492 -9.19 14.14 -26.98
C LEU A 492 -8.05 13.11 -27.16
N SER A 493 -8.00 12.10 -26.31
CA SER A 493 -7.06 10.96 -26.41
C SER A 493 -7.35 10.07 -27.63
N LEU A 494 -8.63 9.85 -27.95
CA LEU A 494 -9.06 9.00 -29.06
C LEU A 494 -8.92 9.66 -30.45
N LEU A 495 -8.94 11.00 -30.52
CA LEU A 495 -8.73 11.78 -31.76
C LEU A 495 -7.29 11.66 -32.31
N LYS A 496 -6.30 11.30 -31.48
CA LYS A 496 -4.88 11.24 -31.88
C LYS A 496 -4.50 9.97 -32.67
N ARG A 497 -5.34 8.93 -32.75
CA ARG A 497 -4.99 7.63 -33.37
C ARG A 497 -5.52 7.40 -34.79
N GLY A 498 -6.12 8.41 -35.43
CA GLY A 498 -6.51 8.39 -36.84
C GLY A 498 -8.01 8.14 -37.09
N PRO A 499 -8.54 8.64 -38.23
CA PRO A 499 -9.98 8.89 -38.42
C PRO A 499 -10.85 7.63 -38.52
N TYR A 500 -10.29 6.47 -38.86
CA TYR A 500 -11.06 5.23 -39.06
C TYR A 500 -11.25 4.40 -37.78
N SER A 501 -10.33 4.52 -36.79
CA SER A 501 -10.50 3.89 -35.47
C SER A 501 -11.56 4.59 -34.62
N PHE A 502 -11.75 5.90 -34.82
CA PHE A 502 -12.73 6.70 -34.09
C PHE A 502 -14.17 6.33 -34.48
N ILE A 503 -14.44 6.16 -35.77
CA ILE A 503 -15.80 5.90 -36.27
C ILE A 503 -16.29 4.50 -35.85
N ALA A 504 -15.43 3.48 -35.89
CA ALA A 504 -15.80 2.12 -35.49
C ALA A 504 -16.10 2.02 -33.99
N THR A 505 -15.29 2.66 -33.14
CA THR A 505 -15.50 2.66 -31.69
C THR A 505 -16.70 3.53 -31.29
N VAL A 506 -16.90 4.70 -31.91
CA VAL A 506 -18.06 5.57 -31.64
C VAL A 506 -19.37 4.87 -32.03
N ILE A 507 -19.44 4.17 -33.16
CA ILE A 507 -20.66 3.46 -33.57
C ILE A 507 -20.99 2.33 -32.60
N ILE A 508 -19.98 1.59 -32.11
CA ILE A 508 -20.19 0.48 -31.18
C ILE A 508 -20.54 1.01 -29.77
N THR A 509 -19.84 2.02 -29.26
CA THR A 509 -20.05 2.56 -27.91
C THR A 509 -21.35 3.38 -27.81
N VAL A 510 -21.68 4.17 -28.83
CA VAL A 510 -22.93 4.95 -28.87
C VAL A 510 -24.13 4.05 -29.17
N GLY A 511 -23.98 3.05 -30.04
CA GLY A 511 -25.02 2.04 -30.28
C GLY A 511 -25.37 1.25 -29.02
N SER A 512 -24.35 0.85 -28.25
CA SER A 512 -24.52 0.13 -26.98
C SER A 512 -25.14 1.00 -25.88
N GLY A 513 -24.74 2.28 -25.80
CA GLY A 513 -25.27 3.23 -24.82
C GLY A 513 -26.73 3.63 -25.08
N ILE A 514 -27.13 3.79 -26.34
CA ILE A 514 -28.51 4.14 -26.72
C ILE A 514 -29.47 2.97 -26.43
N LEU A 515 -29.05 1.74 -26.71
CA LEU A 515 -29.82 0.53 -26.39
C LEU A 515 -30.03 0.36 -24.87
N ALA A 516 -29.02 0.66 -24.06
CA ALA A 516 -29.13 0.60 -22.59
C ALA A 516 -30.08 1.68 -22.03
N ILE A 517 -30.03 2.91 -22.56
CA ILE A 517 -30.89 4.02 -22.12
C ILE A 517 -32.36 3.75 -22.51
N MET A 518 -32.61 3.18 -23.69
CA MET A 518 -33.96 2.82 -24.13
C MET A 518 -34.57 1.65 -23.33
N HIS A 519 -33.76 0.73 -22.80
CA HIS A 519 -34.27 -0.42 -22.05
C HIS A 519 -34.54 -0.11 -20.56
N TYR A 520 -33.76 0.79 -19.94
CA TYR A 520 -33.89 1.13 -18.52
C TYR A 520 -34.72 2.40 -18.21
N GLY A 521 -35.01 3.24 -19.21
CA GLY A 521 -35.82 4.47 -19.03
C GLY A 521 -37.34 4.28 -18.89
N GLY A 522 -37.85 3.05 -18.94
CA GLY A 522 -39.29 2.75 -19.09
C GLY A 522 -40.10 2.40 -17.83
N ARG A 523 -39.53 2.38 -16.61
CA ARG A 523 -40.30 2.02 -15.40
C ARG A 523 -40.80 3.25 -14.64
N LYS A 524 -42.11 3.52 -14.75
CA LYS A 524 -42.89 4.55 -14.03
C LYS A 524 -42.78 4.41 -12.50
N SER A 525 -42.58 5.53 -11.80
CA SER A 525 -42.74 5.65 -10.34
C SER A 525 -44.18 6.02 -9.96
N PRO A 526 -44.67 5.64 -8.75
CA PRO A 526 -45.99 6.05 -8.28
C PRO A 526 -45.96 7.39 -7.52
N VAL A 527 -46.92 8.23 -7.90
CA VAL A 527 -47.54 9.44 -7.31
C VAL A 527 -47.13 9.86 -5.88
N ARG A 528 -46.61 11.10 -5.74
CA ARG A 528 -46.52 11.90 -4.49
C ARG A 528 -47.84 12.65 -4.22
N ARG A 529 -48.37 12.58 -2.99
CA ARG A 529 -49.41 13.50 -2.47
C ARG A 529 -48.76 14.72 -1.78
N LYS A 530 -49.35 15.90 -2.02
CA LYS A 530 -48.96 17.23 -1.49
C LYS A 530 -49.34 17.42 -0.02
N ALA A 531 -48.53 18.19 0.72
CA ALA A 531 -48.99 19.08 1.80
C ALA A 531 -48.12 20.35 1.85
N ARG A 532 -48.76 21.47 2.20
CA ARG A 532 -48.33 22.89 2.10
C ARG A 532 -47.36 23.32 3.22
N PRO A 533 -46.66 24.47 3.06
CA PRO A 533 -45.78 25.02 4.08
C PRO A 533 -46.56 25.94 5.04
N GLU A 534 -46.29 25.81 6.34
CA GLU A 534 -46.52 26.87 7.32
C GLU A 534 -45.18 27.39 7.80
N ALA A 535 -45.00 28.70 7.67
CA ALA A 535 -43.95 29.47 8.28
C ALA A 535 -44.25 29.63 9.77
N LEU A 536 -43.22 29.55 10.63
CA LEU A 536 -43.17 30.26 11.90
C LEU A 536 -41.71 30.46 12.31
N SER A 537 -41.45 31.69 12.68
CA SER A 537 -40.20 32.33 13.05
C SER A 537 -39.89 32.19 14.55
N CYS A 538 -38.62 32.46 14.87
CA CYS A 538 -38.03 32.89 16.15
C CYS A 538 -37.69 31.79 17.17
N PRO A 539 -36.79 32.05 18.15
CA PRO A 539 -35.71 33.05 18.26
C PRO A 539 -34.30 32.44 18.27
#